data_AF-A0A9D6HPE0-F1
#
_entry.id   AF-A0A9D6HPE0-F1
#
_cell.length_a   1.000
_cell.length_b   1.000
_cell.length_c   1.000
_cell.angle_alpha   90.00
_cell.angle_beta   90.00
_cell.angle_gamma   90.00
#
_symmetry.space_group_name_H-M   'P 1'
#
loop_
_entity.id
_entity.type
_entity.pdbx_description
1 polymer ?
#
loop_
_entity_poly.entity_id
_entity_poly.type
_entity_poly.pdbx_seq_one_letter_code
_entity_poly.pdbx_strand_id
1 'polypeptide(L)' 'MSVTNLMDKVVNLAKRRGFVYPGSEIYGGLANSWDYGPLGAELKNTIKQEWWRRFVQART' A
#
# COMPACT_ATOMS: atom_id res chain seq x y z
N MET A 1 -24.07 -11.50 -2.39
CA MET A 1 -22.98 -10.71 -3.01
C MET A 1 -21.67 -11.10 -2.34
N SER A 2 -20.78 -11.79 -3.04
CA SER A 2 -19.56 -12.33 -2.43
C SER A 2 -18.56 -11.23 -2.09
N VAL A 3 -17.86 -11.40 -0.97
CA VAL A 3 -16.80 -10.52 -0.43
C VAL A 3 -15.70 -10.23 -1.47
N THR A 4 -15.52 -11.11 -2.45
CA THR A 4 -14.63 -10.96 -3.61
C THR A 4 -14.78 -9.60 -4.29
N ASN A 5 -16.01 -9.13 -4.43
CA ASN A 5 -16.33 -7.91 -5.19
C ASN A 5 -15.89 -6.61 -4.48
N LEU A 6 -15.67 -6.64 -3.16
CA LEU A 6 -15.19 -5.47 -2.42
C LEU A 6 -13.67 -5.35 -2.50
N MET A 7 -12.96 -6.47 -2.30
CA MET A 7 -11.49 -6.46 -2.35
C MET A 7 -10.99 -6.03 -3.73
N ASP A 8 -11.60 -6.55 -4.81
CA ASP A 8 -11.25 -6.17 -6.18
C ASP A 8 -11.45 -4.68 -6.44
N LYS A 9 -12.50 -4.07 -5.87
CA LYS A 9 -12.72 -2.60 -5.95
C LYS A 9 -11.63 -1.82 -5.25
N VAL A 10 -11.18 -2.27 -4.08
CA VAL A 10 -10.10 -1.62 -3.32
C VAL A 10 -8.79 -1.71 -4.09
N VAL A 11 -8.43 -2.89 -4.59
CA VAL A 11 -7.21 -3.10 -5.39
C VAL A 11 -7.23 -2.22 -6.64
N ASN A 12 -8.35 -2.18 -7.37
CA ASN A 12 -8.49 -1.34 -8.55
C ASN A 12 -8.36 0.15 -8.23
N LEU A 13 -8.91 0.61 -7.10
CA LEU A 13 -8.76 2.00 -6.66
C LEU A 13 -7.30 2.30 -6.31
N ALA A 14 -6.63 1.43 -5.55
CA ALA A 14 -5.25 1.59 -5.13
C ALA A 14 -4.30 1.69 -6.33
N LYS A 15 -4.50 0.84 -7.34
CA LYS A 15 -3.74 0.88 -8.59
C LYS A 15 -3.99 2.18 -9.37
N ARG A 16 -5.26 2.56 -9.58
CA ARG A 16 -5.63 3.76 -10.36
C ARG A 16 -5.16 5.06 -9.72
N ARG A 17 -5.09 5.11 -8.39
CA ARG A 17 -4.67 6.31 -7.65
C ARG A 17 -3.16 6.32 -7.35
N GLY A 18 -2.42 5.28 -7.71
CA GLY A 18 -0.98 5.20 -7.49
C GLY A 18 -0.58 4.98 -6.04
N PHE A 19 -1.33 4.13 -5.33
CA PHE A 19 -0.93 3.63 -4.01
C PHE A 19 -0.01 2.42 -4.13
N VAL A 20 -0.47 1.35 -4.80
CA VAL A 20 0.24 0.07 -4.86
C VAL A 20 0.10 -0.53 -6.25
N TYR A 21 1.21 -1.08 -6.76
CA TYR A 21 1.31 -1.80 -8.02
C TYR A 21 1.80 -3.23 -7.77
N PRO A 22 1.34 -4.23 -8.56
CA PRO A 22 1.94 -5.56 -8.53
C PRO A 22 3.37 -5.48 -9.07
N GLY A 23 4.31 -6.11 -8.40
CA GLY A 23 5.70 -6.10 -8.83
C GLY A 23 5.87 -6.80 -10.18
N SER A 24 6.80 -6.30 -10.99
CA SER A 24 7.10 -6.83 -12.32
C SER A 24 5.88 -6.92 -13.25
N GLU A 25 4.93 -6.00 -13.14
CA GLU A 25 3.69 -6.02 -13.93
C GLU A 25 3.94 -6.12 -15.45
N ILE A 26 4.91 -5.36 -15.97
CA ILE A 26 5.28 -5.38 -17.40
C ILE A 26 5.98 -6.67 -17.85
N TYR A 27 6.41 -7.50 -16.90
CA TYR A 27 7.13 -8.75 -17.15
C TYR A 27 6.29 -9.99 -16.80
N GLY A 28 4.97 -9.84 -16.66
CA GLY A 28 4.05 -10.95 -16.35
C GLY A 28 3.75 -11.14 -14.86
N GLY A 29 4.20 -10.20 -14.01
CA GLY A 29 3.91 -10.20 -12.58
C GLY A 29 4.83 -11.11 -11.77
N LEU A 30 5.38 -10.58 -10.68
CA LEU A 30 6.12 -11.33 -9.68
C LEU A 30 5.23 -11.49 -8.45
N ALA A 31 4.72 -12.71 -8.24
CA ALA A 31 3.94 -13.04 -7.06
C ALA A 31 4.71 -12.69 -5.77
N ASN A 32 4.00 -12.20 -4.76
CA ASN A 32 4.55 -11.77 -3.47
C ASN A 32 5.43 -10.50 -3.50
N SER A 33 5.42 -9.73 -4.59
CA SER A 33 6.10 -8.44 -4.66
C SER A 33 5.14 -7.32 -5.06
N TRP A 34 5.34 -6.15 -4.45
CA TRP A 34 4.54 -4.96 -4.71
C TRP A 34 5.37 -3.69 -4.62
N ASP A 35 5.12 -2.79 -5.55
CA ASP A 35 5.76 -1.48 -5.61
C ASP A 35 4.80 -0.41 -5.10
N TYR A 36 5.30 0.50 -4.27
CA TYR A 36 4.50 1.62 -3.76
C TYR A 36 4.62 2.80 -4.72
N GLY A 37 3.48 3.28 -5.21
CA GLY A 37 3.42 4.52 -6.01
C GLY A 37 3.59 5.78 -5.14
N PRO A 38 3.54 6.98 -5.73
CA PRO A 38 3.82 8.23 -5.01
C PRO A 38 2.94 8.42 -3.76
N LEU A 39 1.62 8.24 -3.90
CA LEU A 39 0.69 8.38 -2.75
C LEU A 39 0.85 7.23 -1.75
N GLY A 40 1.20 6.04 -2.20
CA GLY A 40 1.46 4.89 -1.33
C GLY A 40 2.73 5.05 -0.50
N ALA A 41 3.78 5.63 -1.09
CA ALA A 41 5.03 5.94 -0.41
C ALA A 41 4.81 6.97 0.70
N GLU A 42 4.09 8.06 0.40
CA GLU A 42 3.71 9.08 1.40
C GLU A 42 2.90 8.47 2.53
N LEU A 43 1.83 7.72 2.21
CA LEU A 43 1.01 7.04 3.23
C LEU A 43 1.86 6.12 4.13
N LYS A 44 2.73 5.30 3.52
CA LYS A 44 3.62 4.40 4.24
C LYS A 44 4.58 5.17 5.15
N ASN A 45 5.12 6.29 4.68
CA ASN A 45 6.02 7.14 5.46
C ASN A 45 5.29 7.78 6.65
N THR A 46 4.09 8.33 6.45
CA THR A 46 3.27 8.89 7.53
C THR A 46 2.96 7.85 8.61
N ILE A 47 2.55 6.63 8.21
CA ILE A 47 2.27 5.54 9.17
C ILE A 47 3.53 5.18 9.98
N LYS A 48 4.68 5.07 9.32
CA LYS A 48 5.95 4.77 9.99
C LYS A 48 6.34 5.87 11.00
N GLN A 49 6.18 7.14 10.61
CA GLN A 49 6.49 8.28 11.47
C GLN A 49 5.58 8.32 12.70
N GLU A 50 4.27 8.14 12.52
CA GLU A 50 3.32 8.11 13.65
C GLU A 50 3.58 6.94 14.59
N TRP A 51 3.92 5.77 14.04
CA TRP A 51 4.33 4.63 14.86
C TRP A 51 5.58 4.96 15.69
N TRP A 52 6.61 5.51 15.05
CA TRP A 52 7.84 5.88 15.75
C TRP A 52 7.60 6.94 16.84
N ARG A 53 6.79 7.95 16.52
CA ARG A 53 6.40 8.99 17.47
C ARG A 53 5.68 8.39 18.67
N ARG A 54 4.68 7.54 18.44
CA ARG A 54 3.83 6.97 19.50
C ARG A 54 4.54 5.97 20.41
N PHE A 55 5.40 5.14 19.83
CA PHE A 55 5.98 3.99 20.53
C PHE A 55 7.43 4.18 20.94
N VAL A 56 8.16 5.10 20.31
CA VAL A 56 9.57 5.37 20.64
C VAL A 56 9.73 6.73 21.30
N GLN A 57 9.28 7.81 20.65
CA GLN A 57 9.52 9.17 21.15
C GLN A 57 8.63 9.55 22.33
N ALA A 58 7.32 9.26 22.28
CA ALA A 58 6.34 9.61 23.32
C ALA A 58 6.38 8.68 24.56
N ARG A 59 7.44 7.89 24.72
CA ARG A 59 7.66 7.05 25.91
C ARG A 59 8.22 7.81 27.11
N THR A 60 8.72 9.03 26.87
CA THR A 60 9.31 9.89 27.90
C THR A 60 8.31 10.98 28.25
#